data_AF-A0A3B1JK26-F1
#
_entry.id   AF-A0A3B1JK26-F1
#
_cell.length_a   1.000
_cell.length_b   1.000
_cell.length_c   1.000
_cell.angle_alpha   90.00
_cell.angle_beta   90.00
_cell.angle_gamma   90.00
#
_symmetry.space_group_name_H-M   'P 1'
#
loop_
_entity.id
_entity.type
_entity.pdbx_description
1 polymer ?
#
loop_
_entity_poly.entity_id
_entity_poly.type
_entity_poly.pdbx_seq_one_letter_code
_entity_poly.pdbx_strand_id
1 'polypeptide(L)'
;MKDHSSAKYLSLSWDQVLPVGAGLWNMGNTCFMNSVLQCLSYTAPLVNYTLSGEHVRTCSRYRFCMSCTLQNHITETINNSGTAIVPALIGEQFCLGQQEDAHEFLRYTVHCLNCKADSDTFEPFMDVALDITVTCMETSPASKKLTIHHSSNVLTICLKRFNYYGQKISTLVKYPKRLDIRPFMSESEGESQVYELYAVLVHAGYSSNCGHYYCYVKASDRNWYKMDDEQVSVADERSVLNQQAYMLFYIR
;
A
#
# COMPACT_ATOMS: atom_id res chain seq x y z
N MET A 1 29.02 -20.19 -25.19
CA MET A 1 29.42 -19.64 -23.88
C MET A 1 29.51 -18.14 -24.03
N LYS A 2 28.69 -17.29 -23.41
CA LYS A 2 27.80 -17.42 -22.26
C LYS A 2 26.43 -16.83 -22.62
N ASP A 3 25.40 -17.59 -22.29
CA ASP A 3 24.01 -17.14 -22.23
C ASP A 3 23.84 -16.33 -20.94
N HIS A 4 23.46 -15.05 -21.07
CA HIS A 4 23.24 -14.13 -19.96
C HIS A 4 22.00 -13.28 -20.24
N SER A 5 20.82 -13.84 -19.95
CA SER A 5 20.00 -13.26 -18.87
C SER A 5 18.85 -14.20 -18.52
N SER A 6 19.09 -15.03 -17.51
CA SER A 6 18.05 -15.64 -16.70
C SER A 6 17.09 -14.54 -16.24
N ALA A 7 15.78 -14.74 -16.42
CA ALA A 7 14.77 -13.89 -15.81
C ALA A 7 15.04 -13.84 -14.29
N LYS A 8 15.38 -12.67 -13.75
CA LYS A 8 15.52 -12.49 -12.30
C LYS A 8 14.14 -12.76 -11.69
N TYR A 9 14.07 -13.77 -10.82
CA TYR A 9 12.91 -13.97 -9.96
C TYR A 9 12.67 -12.70 -9.13
N LEU A 10 11.40 -12.26 -9.05
CA LEU A 10 11.00 -11.16 -8.18
C LEU A 10 11.22 -11.56 -6.72
N SER A 11 12.12 -10.87 -6.02
CA SER A 11 12.38 -11.08 -4.59
C SER A 11 11.26 -10.44 -3.76
N LEU A 12 10.50 -11.24 -3.01
CA LEU A 12 9.40 -10.78 -2.15
C LEU A 12 9.88 -10.36 -0.75
N SER A 13 11.12 -10.68 -0.40
CA SER A 13 11.75 -10.26 0.86
C SER A 13 12.69 -9.08 0.63
N TRP A 14 13.03 -8.36 1.70
CA TRP A 14 14.09 -7.35 1.65
C TRP A 14 15.43 -7.96 1.23
N ASP A 15 16.05 -7.42 0.17
CA ASP A 15 17.38 -7.88 -0.27
C ASP A 15 18.50 -7.41 0.66
N GLN A 16 18.24 -6.35 1.43
CA GLN A 16 19.16 -5.78 2.41
C GLN A 16 18.40 -5.11 3.55
N VAL A 17 19.05 -4.97 4.71
CA VAL A 17 18.53 -4.18 5.83
C VAL A 17 18.81 -2.71 5.56
N LEU A 18 17.75 -1.93 5.46
CA LEU A 18 17.73 -0.49 5.22
C LEU A 18 17.38 0.26 6.50
N PRO A 19 17.89 1.49 6.69
CA PRO A 19 17.42 2.35 7.77
C PRO A 19 15.93 2.65 7.61
N VAL A 20 15.28 2.98 8.72
CA VAL A 20 13.89 3.43 8.72
C VAL A 20 13.80 4.76 8.00
N GLY A 21 13.00 4.83 6.94
CA GLY A 21 12.84 6.03 6.14
C GLY A 21 12.37 7.25 6.95
N ALA A 22 12.68 8.43 6.43
CA ALA A 22 12.26 9.72 6.95
C ALA A 22 10.73 9.85 7.09
N GLY A 23 10.30 10.74 7.97
CA GLY A 23 8.93 11.27 7.96
C GLY A 23 8.68 12.11 6.72
N LEU A 24 7.42 12.45 6.48
CA LEU A 24 6.97 13.24 5.34
C LEU A 24 6.24 14.48 5.83
N TRP A 25 6.73 15.67 5.47
CA TRP A 25 6.07 16.92 5.84
C TRP A 25 4.63 16.94 5.34
N ASN A 26 3.70 17.30 6.25
CA ASN A 26 2.34 17.60 5.86
C ASN A 26 2.27 19.01 5.24
N MET A 27 2.03 19.09 3.94
CA MET A 27 1.92 20.35 3.20
C MET A 27 0.46 20.82 3.15
N GLY A 28 -0.24 20.78 4.29
CA GLY A 28 -1.63 21.17 4.46
C GLY A 28 -2.57 19.97 4.58
N ASN A 29 -2.83 19.28 3.47
CA ASN A 29 -3.77 18.14 3.40
C ASN A 29 -3.12 16.90 2.75
N THR A 30 -1.81 16.72 2.88
CA THR A 30 -1.08 15.65 2.17
C THR A 30 -0.98 14.34 2.95
N CYS A 31 -1.59 14.24 4.14
CA CYS A 31 -1.48 13.04 4.98
C CYS A 31 -2.01 11.77 4.29
N PHE A 32 -3.05 11.86 3.44
CA PHE A 32 -3.53 10.72 2.65
C PHE A 32 -2.43 10.17 1.74
N MET A 33 -1.76 11.06 0.99
CA MET A 33 -0.65 10.71 0.11
C MET A 33 0.57 10.24 0.91
N ASN A 34 0.90 10.91 2.02
CA ASN A 34 2.03 10.55 2.87
C ASN A 34 1.89 9.12 3.37
N SER A 35 0.72 8.76 3.88
CA SER A 35 0.45 7.42 4.39
C SER A 35 0.54 6.34 3.29
N VAL A 36 0.08 6.63 2.07
CA VAL A 36 0.19 5.71 0.92
C VAL A 36 1.64 5.58 0.44
N LEU A 37 2.35 6.69 0.29
CA LEU A 37 3.76 6.72 -0.10
C LEU A 37 4.64 5.95 0.88
N GLN A 38 4.38 6.08 2.18
CA GLN A 38 5.04 5.29 3.21
C GLN A 38 4.71 3.80 3.04
N CYS A 39 3.44 3.40 2.88
CA CYS A 39 3.10 1.98 2.64
C CYS A 39 3.81 1.41 1.39
N LEU A 40 3.87 2.17 0.29
CA LEU A 40 4.57 1.78 -0.94
C LEU A 40 6.08 1.68 -0.73
N SER A 41 6.68 2.62 -0.01
CA SER A 41 8.12 2.66 0.30
C SER A 41 8.57 1.53 1.22
N TYR A 42 7.63 0.80 1.82
CA TYR A 42 7.89 -0.40 2.63
C TYR A 42 7.44 -1.70 1.96
N THR A 43 7.10 -1.65 0.67
CA THR A 43 6.80 -2.85 -0.13
C THR A 43 8.10 -3.43 -0.67
N ALA A 44 8.65 -4.46 -0.01
CA ALA A 44 9.98 -5.01 -0.29
C ALA A 44 10.31 -5.24 -1.79
N PRO A 45 9.50 -5.98 -2.57
CA PRO A 45 9.77 -6.17 -4.01
C PRO A 45 9.83 -4.86 -4.81
N LEU A 46 9.03 -3.85 -4.44
CA LEU A 46 9.05 -2.54 -5.09
C LEU A 46 10.33 -1.77 -4.73
N VAL A 47 10.75 -1.83 -3.47
CA VAL A 47 12.02 -1.22 -3.03
C VAL A 47 13.21 -1.91 -3.70
N ASN A 48 13.26 -3.23 -3.71
CA ASN A 48 14.31 -4.00 -4.39
C ASN A 48 14.39 -3.62 -5.87
N TYR A 49 13.24 -3.54 -6.56
CA TYR A 49 13.18 -3.14 -7.97
C TYR A 49 13.67 -1.71 -8.20
N THR A 50 13.17 -0.74 -7.42
CA THR A 50 13.56 0.67 -7.57
C THR A 50 15.04 0.88 -7.26
N LEU A 51 15.57 0.30 -6.18
CA LEU A 51 16.98 0.40 -5.80
C LEU A 51 17.94 -0.32 -6.77
N SER A 52 17.45 -1.32 -7.52
CA SER A 52 18.25 -1.94 -8.60
C SER A 52 18.62 -0.95 -9.72
N GLY A 53 17.85 0.14 -9.86
CA GLY A 53 18.02 1.15 -10.90
C GLY A 53 17.70 0.65 -12.32
N GLU A 54 17.14 -0.54 -12.48
CA GLU A 54 16.79 -1.14 -13.78
C GLU A 54 15.83 -0.24 -14.58
N HIS A 55 14.86 0.38 -13.92
CA HIS A 55 13.93 1.32 -14.55
C HIS A 55 14.62 2.58 -15.08
N VAL A 56 15.37 3.29 -14.22
CA VAL A 56 16.00 4.57 -14.59
C VAL A 56 16.96 4.42 -15.77
N ARG A 57 17.67 3.28 -15.86
CA ARG A 57 18.57 2.97 -16.99
C ARG A 57 17.85 2.83 -18.33
N THR A 58 16.56 2.49 -18.32
CA THR A 58 15.74 2.23 -19.51
C THR A 58 14.60 3.24 -19.68
N CYS A 59 14.51 4.22 -18.78
CA CYS A 59 13.46 5.21 -18.79
C CYS A 59 13.73 6.27 -19.87
N SER A 60 12.72 6.49 -20.71
CA SER A 60 12.76 7.43 -21.84
C SER A 60 11.73 8.57 -21.70
N ARG A 61 11.07 8.67 -20.54
CA ARG A 61 10.04 9.68 -20.26
C ARG A 61 10.73 11.02 -19.96
N TYR A 62 10.42 12.05 -20.75
CA TYR A 62 11.09 13.35 -20.71
C TYR A 62 10.53 14.36 -19.68
N ARG A 63 9.42 14.02 -19.00
CA ARG A 63 8.78 14.91 -18.00
C ARG A 63 8.51 14.16 -16.71
N PHE A 64 7.38 13.46 -16.69
CA PHE A 64 6.95 12.70 -15.53
C PHE A 64 7.13 11.21 -15.76
N CYS A 65 7.68 10.53 -14.76
CA CYS A 65 7.62 9.09 -14.68
C CYS A 65 7.41 8.66 -13.23
N MET A 66 6.26 8.04 -12.95
CA MET A 66 5.91 7.61 -11.60
C MET A 66 6.98 6.70 -10.99
N SER A 67 7.56 5.78 -11.76
CA SER A 67 8.61 4.88 -11.27
C SER A 67 9.90 5.62 -10.92
N CYS A 68 10.30 6.63 -11.71
CA CYS A 68 11.43 7.50 -11.36
C CYS A 68 11.13 8.34 -10.12
N THR A 69 9.93 8.91 -10.03
CA THR A 69 9.53 9.74 -8.88
C THR A 69 9.49 8.91 -7.60
N LEU A 70 8.97 7.68 -7.67
CA LEU A 70 8.93 6.77 -6.53
C LEU A 70 10.33 6.28 -6.15
N GLN A 71 11.20 5.97 -7.12
CA GLN A 71 12.59 5.62 -6.84
C GLN A 71 13.33 6.77 -6.13
N ASN A 72 13.18 8.00 -6.61
CA ASN A 72 13.75 9.19 -5.97
C ASN A 72 13.19 9.36 -4.56
N HIS A 73 11.88 9.23 -4.39
CA HIS A 73 11.23 9.30 -3.07
C HIS A 73 11.78 8.27 -2.09
N ILE A 74 11.85 6.99 -2.47
CA ILE A 74 12.39 5.91 -1.63
C ILE A 74 13.86 6.18 -1.28
N THR A 75 14.64 6.65 -2.24
CA THR A 75 16.06 6.98 -2.01
C THR A 75 16.20 8.13 -1.01
N GLU A 76 15.40 9.19 -1.15
CA GLU A 76 15.40 10.33 -0.26
C GLU A 76 14.92 9.97 1.16
N THR A 77 13.88 9.14 1.31
CA THR A 77 13.43 8.72 2.64
C THR A 77 14.52 7.92 3.36
N ILE A 78 15.20 7.01 2.66
CA ILE A 78 16.31 6.22 3.22
C ILE A 78 17.49 7.11 3.63
N ASN A 79 17.90 8.04 2.75
CA ASN A 79 19.07 8.90 2.98
C ASN A 79 18.86 9.93 4.10
N ASN A 80 17.61 10.29 4.38
CA ASN A 80 17.24 11.30 5.38
C ASN A 80 16.59 10.68 6.63
N SER A 81 16.93 9.43 6.96
CA SER A 81 16.44 8.73 8.15
C SER A 81 16.57 9.58 9.43
N GLY A 82 15.53 9.57 10.26
CA GLY A 82 15.46 10.37 11.49
C GLY A 82 15.10 11.86 11.28
N THR A 83 14.81 12.27 10.05
CA THR A 83 14.31 13.61 9.71
C THR A 83 12.97 13.54 8.99
N ALA A 84 12.51 14.66 8.41
CA ALA A 84 11.34 14.69 7.54
C ALA A 84 11.65 15.38 6.20
N ILE A 85 11.14 14.81 5.11
CA ILE A 85 11.34 15.31 3.75
C ILE A 85 10.02 15.75 3.13
N VAL A 86 10.08 16.55 2.06
CA VAL A 86 8.90 16.91 1.27
C VAL A 86 8.54 15.72 0.37
N PRO A 87 7.26 15.28 0.34
CA PRO A 87 6.83 14.22 -0.57
C PRO A 87 7.07 14.56 -2.05
N ALA A 88 7.72 13.67 -2.78
CA ALA A 88 8.12 13.91 -4.16
C ALA A 88 6.94 14.07 -5.15
N LEU A 89 5.76 13.55 -4.80
CA LEU A 89 4.56 13.58 -5.66
C LEU A 89 3.75 14.89 -5.59
N ILE A 90 4.16 15.86 -4.77
CA ILE A 90 3.48 17.16 -4.63
C ILE A 90 3.64 18.06 -5.88
N GLY A 91 4.61 17.78 -6.76
CA GLY A 91 5.04 18.72 -7.79
C GLY A 91 4.23 18.79 -9.08
N GLU A 92 3.55 17.71 -9.51
CA GLU A 92 3.15 17.63 -10.94
C GLU A 92 1.66 17.39 -11.25
N GLN A 93 0.83 16.81 -10.36
CA GLN A 93 -0.51 16.35 -10.77
C GLN A 93 -1.64 16.45 -9.73
N PHE A 94 -1.38 16.87 -8.48
CA PHE A 94 -2.42 16.96 -7.45
C PHE A 94 -2.66 18.42 -7.03
N CYS A 95 -3.93 18.83 -7.05
CA CYS A 95 -4.34 20.14 -6.57
C CYS A 95 -4.08 20.23 -5.06
N LEU A 96 -3.00 20.89 -4.69
CA LEU A 96 -2.67 21.23 -3.30
C LEU A 96 -3.88 21.85 -2.59
N GLY A 97 -4.32 21.21 -1.50
CA GLY A 97 -5.30 21.79 -0.57
C GLY A 97 -6.65 21.08 -0.43
N GLN A 98 -6.95 20.04 -1.21
CA GLN A 98 -8.12 19.17 -0.97
C GLN A 98 -7.69 17.84 -0.34
N GLN A 99 -8.43 17.38 0.68
CA GLN A 99 -8.26 16.04 1.23
C GLN A 99 -8.89 15.04 0.26
N GLU A 100 -8.11 14.05 -0.20
CA GLU A 100 -8.59 12.99 -1.08
C GLU A 100 -8.56 11.62 -0.39
N ASP A 101 -9.21 10.65 -1.01
CA ASP A 101 -9.26 9.28 -0.51
C ASP A 101 -7.93 8.55 -0.75
N ALA A 102 -7.34 7.98 0.31
CA ALA A 102 -6.05 7.27 0.21
C ALA A 102 -6.11 6.06 -0.74
N HIS A 103 -7.28 5.41 -0.88
CA HIS A 103 -7.45 4.29 -1.80
C HIS A 103 -7.50 4.73 -3.27
N GLU A 104 -8.13 5.87 -3.57
CA GLU A 104 -8.11 6.46 -4.91
C GLU A 104 -6.69 6.89 -5.31
N PHE A 105 -5.97 7.54 -4.39
CA PHE A 105 -4.58 7.93 -4.61
C PHE A 105 -3.64 6.73 -4.83
N LEU A 106 -3.82 5.64 -4.07
CA LEU A 106 -3.06 4.40 -4.29
C LEU A 106 -3.30 3.85 -5.69
N ARG A 107 -4.57 3.71 -6.10
CA ARG A 107 -4.93 3.20 -7.43
C ARG A 107 -4.33 4.03 -8.54
N TYR A 108 -4.41 5.36 -8.43
CA TYR A 108 -3.78 6.27 -9.39
C TYR A 108 -2.27 6.04 -9.47
N THR A 109 -1.60 5.97 -8.32
CA THR A 109 -0.15 5.80 -8.24
C THR A 109 0.30 4.48 -8.88
N VAL A 110 -0.36 3.37 -8.53
CA VAL A 110 -0.03 2.04 -9.08
C VAL A 110 -0.35 1.95 -10.57
N HIS A 111 -1.48 2.50 -11.03
CA HIS A 111 -1.82 2.54 -12.45
C HIS A 111 -0.76 3.29 -13.26
N CYS A 112 -0.27 4.43 -12.77
CA CYS A 112 0.78 5.20 -13.43
C CYS A 112 2.15 4.51 -13.45
N LEU A 113 2.45 3.60 -12.51
CA LEU A 113 3.64 2.74 -12.59
C LEU A 113 3.56 1.79 -13.80
N ASN A 114 2.36 1.47 -14.27
CA ASN A 114 2.12 0.49 -15.34
C ASN A 114 2.02 1.10 -16.76
N CYS A 115 2.26 2.41 -16.95
CA CYS A 115 2.14 3.12 -18.25
C CYS A 115 3.16 2.72 -19.35
N LYS A 116 3.67 1.49 -19.37
CA LYS A 116 4.50 0.91 -20.45
C LYS A 116 4.09 -0.51 -20.87
N ALA A 117 3.04 -1.11 -20.31
CA ALA A 117 2.60 -2.44 -20.71
C ALA A 117 1.34 -2.35 -21.59
N ASP A 118 1.42 -2.85 -22.84
CA ASP A 118 0.22 -3.37 -23.50
C ASP A 118 -0.34 -4.47 -22.57
N SER A 119 -1.51 -4.20 -22.01
CA SER A 119 -2.10 -4.95 -20.90
C SER A 119 -2.73 -6.26 -21.39
N ASP A 120 -1.91 -7.26 -21.71
CA ASP A 120 -2.36 -8.64 -21.89
C ASP A 120 -1.77 -9.62 -20.86
N THR A 121 -1.11 -9.13 -19.80
CA THR A 121 -0.59 -10.01 -18.73
C THR A 121 -0.94 -9.49 -17.34
N PHE A 122 -1.89 -10.20 -16.72
CA PHE A 122 -2.29 -10.21 -15.31
C PHE A 122 -1.42 -9.42 -14.32
N GLU A 123 -2.04 -8.44 -13.65
CA GLU A 123 -1.42 -7.49 -12.74
C GLU A 123 -0.99 -8.12 -11.39
N PRO A 124 0.24 -7.87 -10.88
CA PRO A 124 0.75 -8.43 -9.63
C PRO A 124 0.35 -7.67 -8.35
N PHE A 125 -0.53 -6.65 -8.44
CA PHE A 125 -1.16 -5.98 -7.30
C PHE A 125 -2.66 -6.27 -7.36
N MET A 126 -3.19 -6.97 -6.36
CA MET A 126 -4.62 -7.16 -6.21
C MET A 126 -5.11 -6.22 -5.11
N ASP A 127 -6.01 -5.30 -5.45
CA ASP A 127 -6.80 -4.56 -4.46
C ASP A 127 -8.20 -5.17 -4.32
N VAL A 128 -8.56 -5.56 -3.09
CA VAL A 128 -9.90 -6.06 -2.76
C VAL A 128 -10.59 -5.03 -1.87
N ALA A 129 -11.67 -4.43 -2.38
CA ALA A 129 -12.51 -3.52 -1.60
C ALA A 129 -13.62 -4.32 -0.88
N LEU A 130 -13.60 -4.33 0.44
CA LEU A 130 -14.58 -5.04 1.27
C LEU A 130 -15.58 -4.06 1.88
N ASP A 131 -16.86 -4.33 1.68
CA ASP A 131 -17.95 -3.61 2.36
C ASP A 131 -17.99 -4.02 3.84
N ILE A 132 -17.98 -3.04 4.75
CA ILE A 132 -18.22 -3.29 6.18
C ILE A 132 -19.73 -3.24 6.40
N THR A 133 -20.38 -4.40 6.47
CA THR A 133 -21.81 -4.47 6.77
C THR A 133 -22.03 -4.32 8.28
N VAL A 134 -22.80 -3.29 8.66
CA VAL A 134 -23.48 -3.28 9.96
C VAL A 134 -24.75 -4.09 9.74
N THR A 135 -24.91 -5.21 10.46
CA THR A 135 -26.03 -6.13 10.27
C THR A 135 -27.38 -5.42 10.33
N CYS A 136 -28.03 -5.25 9.18
CA CYS A 136 -29.48 -5.12 9.09
C CYS A 136 -30.01 -6.49 8.66
N MET A 137 -30.73 -7.16 9.56
CA MET A 137 -31.55 -8.30 9.20
C MET A 137 -32.77 -7.75 8.46
N GLU A 138 -32.85 -7.94 7.13
CA GLU A 138 -34.05 -8.44 6.45
C GLU A 138 -34.01 -8.32 4.91
N THR A 139 -34.60 -9.36 4.29
CA THR A 139 -34.89 -9.64 2.87
C THR A 139 -33.71 -9.99 1.96
N SER A 140 -33.86 -11.10 1.23
CA SER A 140 -32.83 -11.76 0.43
C SER A 140 -32.96 -11.45 -1.08
N PRO A 141 -32.24 -10.45 -1.61
CA PRO A 141 -31.95 -10.36 -3.03
C PRO A 141 -30.87 -11.39 -3.44
N ALA A 142 -30.75 -11.67 -4.74
CA ALA A 142 -29.80 -12.64 -5.29
C ALA A 142 -28.37 -12.47 -4.74
N SER A 143 -27.78 -13.57 -4.26
CA SER A 143 -26.41 -13.57 -3.71
C SER A 143 -25.39 -13.60 -4.85
N LYS A 144 -24.65 -12.51 -5.05
CA LYS A 144 -23.40 -12.52 -5.83
C LYS A 144 -22.23 -12.86 -4.89
N LYS A 145 -21.50 -13.93 -5.19
CA LYS A 145 -20.26 -14.29 -4.49
C LYS A 145 -19.07 -13.98 -5.41
N LEU A 146 -18.18 -13.10 -4.96
CA LEU A 146 -16.90 -12.84 -5.61
C LEU A 146 -15.84 -13.78 -5.02
N THR A 147 -14.90 -14.24 -5.84
CA THR A 147 -13.79 -15.13 -5.43
C THR A 147 -12.49 -14.67 -6.09
N ILE A 148 -11.34 -15.01 -5.49
CA ILE A 148 -10.02 -14.68 -6.02
C ILE A 148 -9.60 -15.75 -7.04
N HIS A 149 -9.46 -15.38 -8.31
CA HIS A 149 -9.08 -16.33 -9.37
C HIS A 149 -7.57 -16.62 -9.40
N HIS A 150 -6.73 -15.60 -9.17
CA HIS A 150 -5.27 -15.73 -9.09
C HIS A 150 -4.73 -14.93 -7.91
N SER A 151 -3.70 -15.43 -7.24
CA SER A 151 -3.06 -14.75 -6.11
C SER A 151 -1.98 -13.77 -6.58
N SER A 152 -2.03 -12.52 -6.14
CA SER A 152 -0.98 -11.52 -6.40
C SER A 152 0.20 -11.68 -5.44
N ASN A 153 1.40 -11.18 -5.75
CA ASN A 153 2.50 -11.24 -4.78
C ASN A 153 2.30 -10.26 -3.60
N VAL A 154 1.65 -9.14 -3.88
CA VAL A 154 1.24 -8.14 -2.88
C VAL A 154 -0.27 -7.99 -2.95
N LEU A 155 -0.93 -8.16 -1.80
CA LEU A 155 -2.37 -8.05 -1.63
C LEU A 155 -2.69 -6.79 -0.83
N THR A 156 -3.50 -5.92 -1.39
CA THR A 156 -4.04 -4.75 -0.70
C THR A 156 -5.52 -4.98 -0.42
N ILE A 157 -5.96 -4.78 0.82
CA ILE A 157 -7.36 -4.87 1.19
C ILE A 157 -7.81 -3.48 1.65
N CYS A 158 -8.75 -2.89 0.94
CA CYS A 158 -9.39 -1.63 1.33
C CYS A 158 -10.70 -1.94 2.06
N LEU A 159 -10.82 -1.47 3.30
CA LEU A 159 -12.07 -1.57 4.05
C LEU A 159 -12.89 -0.31 3.77
N LYS A 160 -14.07 -0.47 3.13
CA LYS A 160 -14.95 0.66 2.81
C LYS A 160 -15.56 1.21 4.09
N ARG A 161 -14.85 2.16 4.70
CA ARG A 161 -15.20 2.78 5.99
C ARG A 161 -16.13 3.97 5.86
N PHE A 162 -16.59 4.33 4.68
CA PHE A 162 -17.52 5.43 4.50
C PHE A 162 -18.79 4.90 3.85
N ASN A 163 -19.93 5.20 4.47
CA ASN A 163 -21.22 4.90 3.87
C ASN A 163 -21.53 5.91 2.76
N TYR A 164 -22.66 5.70 2.08
CA TYR A 164 -23.12 6.60 1.01
C TYR A 164 -23.27 8.08 1.45
N TYR A 165 -23.46 8.33 2.76
CA TYR A 165 -23.60 9.68 3.32
C TYR A 165 -22.25 10.29 3.79
N GLY A 166 -21.12 9.62 3.52
CA GLY A 166 -19.78 10.08 3.93
C GLY A 166 -19.49 9.91 5.43
N GLN A 167 -20.36 9.20 6.17
CA GLN A 167 -20.17 8.94 7.60
C GLN A 167 -19.24 7.74 7.78
N LYS A 168 -18.32 7.86 8.75
CA LYS A 168 -17.37 6.79 9.03
C LYS A 168 -18.01 5.62 9.77
N ILE A 169 -17.78 4.42 9.26
CA ILE A 169 -18.05 3.14 9.92
C ILE A 169 -16.87 2.82 10.85
N SER A 170 -17.06 3.09 12.14
CA SER A 170 -16.05 2.92 13.20
C SER A 170 -15.97 1.48 13.75
N THR A 171 -16.76 0.55 13.21
CA THR A 171 -16.73 -0.86 13.61
C THR A 171 -15.30 -1.41 13.48
N LEU A 172 -14.83 -2.02 14.57
CA LEU A 172 -13.52 -2.67 14.60
C LEU A 172 -13.58 -3.96 13.76
N VAL A 173 -12.80 -3.98 12.69
CA VAL A 173 -12.59 -5.18 11.86
C VAL A 173 -11.27 -5.79 12.30
N LYS A 174 -11.30 -7.02 12.82
CA LYS A 174 -10.08 -7.75 13.18
C LYS A 174 -9.41 -8.27 11.91
N TYR A 175 -8.09 -8.18 11.86
CA TYR A 175 -7.27 -8.73 10.77
C TYR A 175 -6.08 -9.50 11.35
N PRO A 176 -5.73 -10.65 10.76
CA PRO A 176 -4.66 -11.48 11.29
C PRO A 176 -3.29 -10.98 10.80
N LYS A 177 -2.23 -11.25 11.56
CA LYS A 177 -0.86 -11.05 11.08
C LYS A 177 -0.54 -11.90 9.84
N ARG A 178 -1.06 -13.12 9.80
CA ARG A 178 -0.90 -14.05 8.68
C ARG A 178 -2.27 -14.41 8.13
N LEU A 179 -2.47 -14.18 6.84
CA LEU A 179 -3.74 -14.41 6.15
C LEU A 179 -3.55 -15.51 5.11
N ASP A 180 -4.21 -16.65 5.30
CA ASP A 180 -4.32 -17.65 4.23
C ASP A 180 -5.50 -17.28 3.33
N ILE A 181 -5.22 -16.99 2.06
CA ILE A 181 -6.27 -16.61 1.11
C ILE A 181 -6.90 -17.80 0.40
N ARG A 182 -6.34 -19.02 0.51
CA ARG A 182 -6.84 -20.22 -0.18
C ARG A 182 -8.35 -20.43 -0.02
N PRO A 183 -8.98 -20.25 1.17
CA PRO A 183 -10.42 -20.42 1.33
C PRO A 183 -11.29 -19.42 0.55
N PHE A 184 -10.71 -18.30 0.08
CA PHE A 184 -11.41 -17.23 -0.64
C PHE A 184 -11.16 -17.27 -2.16
N MET A 185 -10.33 -18.22 -2.63
CA MET A 185 -10.02 -18.39 -4.05
C MET A 185 -11.12 -19.18 -4.78
N SER A 186 -11.21 -19.00 -6.11
CA SER A 186 -12.14 -19.75 -6.96
C SER A 186 -11.85 -21.25 -6.92
N GLU A 187 -10.55 -21.60 -6.85
CA GLU A 187 -10.08 -22.96 -6.61
C GLU A 187 -9.69 -23.11 -5.12
N SER A 188 -10.64 -23.60 -4.33
CA SER A 188 -10.48 -23.76 -2.88
C SER A 188 -9.61 -24.95 -2.48
N GLU A 189 -9.38 -25.89 -3.39
CA GLU A 189 -8.48 -27.03 -3.18
C GLU A 189 -7.08 -26.66 -3.68
N GLY A 190 -6.04 -26.97 -2.88
CA GLY A 190 -4.65 -26.70 -3.23
C GLY A 190 -3.82 -26.21 -2.06
N GLU A 191 -2.56 -25.85 -2.34
CA GLU A 191 -1.61 -25.40 -1.32
C GLU A 191 -2.04 -24.09 -0.65
N SER A 192 -1.80 -23.97 0.66
CA SER A 192 -2.07 -22.74 1.41
C SER A 192 -1.36 -21.54 0.77
N GLN A 193 -2.07 -20.42 0.63
CA GLN A 193 -1.54 -19.17 0.07
C GLN A 193 -1.47 -18.15 1.20
N VAL A 194 -0.42 -18.27 2.02
CA VAL A 194 -0.27 -17.44 3.22
C VAL A 194 0.44 -16.14 2.90
N TYR A 195 -0.15 -15.04 3.35
CA TYR A 195 0.45 -13.72 3.30
C TYR A 195 0.77 -13.24 4.71
N GLU A 196 1.81 -12.41 4.85
CA GLU A 196 2.16 -11.70 6.07
C GLU A 196 1.83 -10.21 5.95
N LEU A 197 1.18 -9.67 6.98
CA LEU A 197 0.86 -8.24 7.09
C LEU A 197 2.16 -7.45 7.26
N TYR A 198 2.37 -6.43 6.42
CA TYR A 198 3.53 -5.55 6.51
C TYR A 198 3.18 -4.06 6.58
N ALA A 199 1.94 -3.66 6.23
CA ALA A 199 1.49 -2.30 6.49
C ALA A 199 0.00 -2.21 6.83
N VAL A 200 -0.33 -1.25 7.70
CA VAL A 200 -1.69 -0.90 8.11
C VAL A 200 -1.85 0.61 7.97
N LEU A 201 -2.70 1.04 7.03
CA LEU A 201 -3.03 2.45 6.85
C LEU A 201 -4.32 2.74 7.63
N VAL A 202 -4.32 3.82 8.41
CA VAL A 202 -5.41 4.20 9.30
C VAL A 202 -5.92 5.58 8.93
N HIS A 203 -7.24 5.74 8.92
CA HIS A 203 -7.90 7.04 8.90
C HIS A 203 -8.44 7.35 10.29
N ALA A 204 -7.96 8.40 10.94
CA ALA A 204 -8.56 9.00 12.13
C ALA A 204 -9.52 10.13 11.72
N GLY A 205 -10.60 10.35 12.47
CA GLY A 205 -11.65 11.32 12.11
C GLY A 205 -13.02 10.67 11.94
N TYR A 206 -14.04 11.49 11.68
CA TYR A 206 -15.46 11.13 11.75
C TYR A 206 -16.16 11.05 10.38
N SER A 207 -15.60 11.66 9.33
CA SER A 207 -16.19 11.69 8.00
C SER A 207 -15.13 11.53 6.90
N SER A 208 -15.57 11.32 5.66
CA SER A 208 -14.68 11.22 4.49
C SER A 208 -13.95 12.53 4.16
N ASN A 209 -14.52 13.66 4.58
CA ASN A 209 -14.04 15.00 4.17
C ASN A 209 -13.21 15.69 5.25
N CYS A 210 -13.05 15.06 6.42
CA CYS A 210 -12.26 15.58 7.52
C CYS A 210 -11.70 14.43 8.35
N GLY A 211 -10.37 14.34 8.37
CA GLY A 211 -9.66 13.38 9.16
C GLY A 211 -8.17 13.45 8.94
N HIS A 212 -7.48 12.42 9.41
CA HIS A 212 -6.04 12.33 9.39
C HIS A 212 -5.60 10.92 9.03
N TYR A 213 -4.78 10.81 7.99
CA TYR A 213 -4.24 9.54 7.55
C TYR A 213 -2.82 9.36 8.06
N TYR A 214 -2.55 8.18 8.60
CA TYR A 214 -1.22 7.75 9.02
C TYR A 214 -1.11 6.25 8.80
N CYS A 215 0.08 5.68 8.91
CA CYS A 215 0.25 4.25 8.72
C CYS A 215 1.23 3.63 9.71
N TYR A 216 1.13 2.32 9.84
CA TYR A 216 2.14 1.48 10.47
C TYR A 216 2.77 0.62 9.39
N VAL A 217 4.09 0.54 9.38
CA VAL A 217 4.86 -0.25 8.42
C VAL A 217 5.86 -1.15 9.14
N LYS A 218 6.07 -2.34 8.60
CA LYS A 218 7.08 -3.29 9.07
C LYS A 218 8.35 -3.11 8.24
N ALA A 219 9.40 -2.63 8.88
CA ALA A 219 10.65 -2.31 8.22
C ALA A 219 11.51 -3.57 7.95
N SER A 220 12.59 -3.37 7.20
CA SER A 220 13.54 -4.44 6.84
C SER A 220 14.27 -5.05 8.05
N ASP A 221 14.35 -4.31 9.16
CA ASP A 221 14.85 -4.78 10.45
C ASP A 221 13.82 -5.60 11.25
N ARG A 222 12.62 -5.83 10.66
CA ARG A 222 11.47 -6.57 11.20
C ARG A 222 10.69 -5.87 12.31
N ASN A 223 11.04 -4.63 12.66
CA ASN A 223 10.30 -3.84 13.63
C ASN A 223 9.14 -3.09 12.97
N TRP A 224 8.12 -2.77 13.77
CA TRP A 224 7.01 -1.93 13.34
C TRP A 224 7.28 -0.46 13.66
N TYR A 225 6.89 0.41 12.74
CA TYR A 225 7.02 1.85 12.88
C TYR A 225 5.70 2.53 12.54
N LYS A 226 5.29 3.47 13.37
CA LYS A 226 4.22 4.42 13.07
C LYS A 226 4.83 5.57 12.26
N MET A 227 4.29 5.77 11.06
CA MET A 227 4.59 6.87 10.15
C MET A 227 3.40 7.83 10.18
N ASP A 228 3.59 8.95 10.86
CA ASP A 228 2.56 9.98 11.11
C ASP A 228 3.09 11.32 10.62
N ASP A 229 2.94 11.55 9.30
CA ASP A 229 3.57 12.66 8.58
C ASP A 229 5.06 12.78 8.93
N GLU A 230 5.51 13.89 9.51
CA GLU A 230 6.91 14.14 9.86
C GLU A 230 7.42 13.25 11.01
N GLN A 231 6.52 12.62 11.76
CA GLN A 231 6.84 11.83 12.94
C GLN A 231 6.98 10.35 12.61
N VAL A 232 8.15 9.81 12.91
CA VAL A 232 8.45 8.39 12.84
C VAL A 232 8.73 7.87 14.24
N SER A 233 8.02 6.82 14.65
CA SER A 233 8.18 6.23 15.98
C SER A 233 8.05 4.71 15.94
N VAL A 234 8.73 4.01 16.84
CA VAL A 234 8.59 2.56 16.99
C VAL A 234 7.18 2.25 17.49
N ALA A 235 6.57 1.19 16.96
CA ALA A 235 5.26 0.69 17.39
C ALA A 235 5.35 -0.79 17.77
N ASP A 236 4.54 -1.21 18.74
CA ASP A 236 4.41 -2.62 19.07
C ASP A 236 3.36 -3.31 18.17
N GLU A 237 3.62 -4.56 17.79
CA GLU A 237 2.74 -5.33 16.88
C GLU A 237 1.31 -5.48 17.42
N ARG A 238 1.12 -5.53 18.75
CA ARG A 238 -0.23 -5.64 19.34
C ARG A 238 -1.02 -4.35 19.12
N SER A 239 -0.41 -3.19 19.30
CA SER A 239 -1.03 -1.90 19.02
C SER A 239 -1.36 -1.75 17.54
N VAL A 240 -0.49 -2.23 16.65
CA VAL A 240 -0.75 -2.27 15.20
C VAL A 240 -2.01 -3.10 14.91
N LEU A 241 -2.08 -4.35 15.39
CA LEU A 241 -3.22 -5.26 15.11
C LEU A 241 -4.56 -4.81 15.72
N ASN A 242 -4.56 -3.83 16.63
CA ASN A 242 -5.77 -3.29 17.25
C ASN A 242 -6.26 -1.98 16.61
N GLN A 243 -5.62 -1.51 15.53
CA GLN A 243 -6.05 -0.28 14.85
C GLN A 243 -7.33 -0.48 14.03
N GLN A 244 -8.10 0.59 13.88
CA GLN A 244 -9.20 0.67 12.91
C GLN A 244 -8.65 0.84 11.48
N ALA A 245 -8.11 -0.25 10.92
CA ALA A 245 -7.45 -0.25 9.61
C ALA A 245 -8.38 0.28 8.51
N TYR A 246 -7.92 1.27 7.74
CA TYR A 246 -8.56 1.70 6.50
C TYR A 246 -8.11 0.82 5.33
N MET A 247 -6.80 0.59 5.22
CA MET A 247 -6.21 -0.34 4.25
C MET A 247 -5.21 -1.26 4.93
N LEU A 248 -5.12 -2.48 4.42
CA LEU A 248 -4.19 -3.52 4.87
C LEU A 248 -3.32 -3.95 3.70
N PHE A 249 -2.02 -4.06 3.93
CA PHE A 249 -1.07 -4.52 2.92
C PHE A 249 -0.38 -5.80 3.39
N TYR A 250 -0.49 -6.81 2.54
CA TYR A 250 -0.05 -8.17 2.76
C TYR A 250 0.92 -8.58 1.65
N ILE A 251 1.97 -9.31 1.99
CA ILE A 251 2.92 -9.87 1.03
C ILE A 251 3.04 -11.38 1.24
N ARG A 252 3.16 -12.13 0.14
CA ARG A 252 3.27 -13.60 0.19
C ARG A 252 4.68 -14.06 0.58
#